data_AF-A0A7J6QEL1-F1
#
_entry.id   AF-A0A7J6QEL1-F1
#
_cell.length_a   1.000
_cell.length_b   1.000
_cell.length_c   1.000
_cell.angle_alpha   90.00
_cell.angle_beta   90.00
_cell.angle_gamma   90.00
#
_symmetry.space_group_name_H-M   'P 1'
#
loop_
_entity.id
_entity.type
_entity.pdbx_description
1 polymer ?
#
loop_
_entity_poly.entity_id
_entity_poly.type
_entity_poly.pdbx_seq_one_letter_code
_entity_poly.pdbx_strand_id
1 'polypeptide(L)'
;RYRADAEVKGWVSDGVDPISRFRNLLIKMDLITEDEFLNRGKKYRAEVLDCLKTSAKHKRAPIIDMFNDVYDDMPWHLREQYDDLKAHIDRNTTAYNLSLYQQQP
;
A
#
# COMPACT_ATOMS: atom_id res chain seq x y z
N ARG A 1 5.25 -5.30 25.97
CA ARG A 1 5.10 -3.86 25.66
C ARG A 1 6.34 -3.14 26.18
N TYR A 2 7.04 -2.35 25.35
CA TYR A 2 8.34 -1.76 25.71
C TYR A 2 8.26 -0.29 26.18
N ARG A 3 7.07 0.32 26.13
CA ARG A 3 6.81 1.70 26.57
C ARG A 3 5.42 1.83 27.18
N ALA A 4 5.23 2.85 28.01
CA ALA A 4 3.95 3.12 28.67
C ALA A 4 2.97 3.82 27.70
N ASP A 5 1.69 3.46 27.76
CA ASP A 5 0.67 4.07 26.90
C ASP A 5 0.47 5.57 27.17
N ALA A 6 0.70 5.99 28.42
CA ALA A 6 0.60 7.39 28.83
C ALA A 6 1.62 8.27 28.10
N GLU A 7 2.84 7.76 27.91
CA GLU A 7 3.90 8.46 27.18
C GLU A 7 3.49 8.66 25.71
N VAL A 8 2.99 7.60 25.06
CA VAL A 8 2.54 7.65 23.65
C VAL A 8 1.43 8.67 23.46
N LYS A 9 0.48 8.74 24.38
CA LYS A 9 -0.60 9.74 24.33
C LYS A 9 -0.06 11.17 24.45
N GLY A 10 1.00 11.39 25.24
CA GLY A 10 1.67 12.69 25.33
C GLY A 10 2.18 13.18 23.97
N TRP A 11 2.74 12.30 23.15
CA TRP A 11 3.25 12.65 21.82
C TRP A 11 2.15 13.00 20.80
N VAL A 12 0.93 12.51 20.99
CA VAL A 12 -0.24 12.77 20.11
C VAL A 12 -1.04 14.00 20.57
N SER A 13 -0.63 14.65 21.67
CA SER A 13 -1.33 15.82 22.20
C SER A 13 -1.19 17.06 21.28
N ASP A 14 -2.20 17.93 21.34
CA ASP A 14 -2.23 19.18 20.58
C ASP A 14 -1.03 20.06 20.95
N GLY A 15 -0.35 20.59 19.93
CA GLY A 15 0.85 21.42 20.11
C GLY A 15 2.15 20.61 20.28
N VAL A 16 2.09 19.29 20.45
CA VAL A 16 3.26 18.39 20.36
C VAL A 16 3.33 17.74 18.99
N ASP A 17 2.21 17.20 18.51
CA ASP A 17 2.11 16.60 17.19
C ASP A 17 2.37 17.64 16.08
N PRO A 18 3.18 17.33 15.05
CA PRO A 18 3.53 18.27 13.99
C PRO A 18 2.32 18.78 13.19
N ILE A 19 1.28 17.96 12.99
CA ILE A 19 0.09 18.36 12.24
C ILE A 19 -0.71 19.39 13.04
N SER A 20 -0.92 19.15 14.33
CA SER A 20 -1.60 20.08 15.24
C SER A 20 -0.85 21.40 15.38
N ARG A 21 0.48 21.36 15.50
CA ARG A 21 1.34 22.55 15.53
C ARG A 21 1.20 23.39 14.27
N PHE A 22 1.21 22.75 13.09
CA PHE A 22 1.10 23.45 11.82
C PHE A 22 -0.31 23.99 11.58
N ARG A 23 -1.36 23.23 11.93
CA ARG A 23 -2.76 23.71 11.94
C ARG A 23 -2.89 24.98 12.77
N ASN A 24 -2.40 24.96 14.01
CA ASN A 24 -2.47 26.11 14.92
C ASN A 24 -1.73 27.33 14.36
N LEU A 25 -0.61 27.13 13.67
CA LEU A 25 0.11 28.21 12.98
C LEU A 25 -0.72 28.79 11.82
N LEU A 26 -1.27 27.94 10.96
CA LEU A 26 -2.04 28.39 9.79
C LEU A 26 -3.32 29.14 10.18
N ILE A 27 -4.00 28.70 11.25
CA ILE A 27 -5.18 29.39 11.80
C ILE A 27 -4.78 30.75 12.38
N LYS A 28 -3.66 30.84 13.11
CA LYS A 28 -3.14 32.12 13.61
C LYS A 28 -2.79 33.10 12.49
N MET A 29 -2.42 32.59 11.32
CA MET A 29 -2.12 33.38 10.13
C MET A 29 -3.38 33.68 9.29
N ASP A 30 -4.57 33.26 9.73
CA ASP A 30 -5.84 33.39 9.01
C ASP A 30 -5.80 32.78 7.59
N LEU A 31 -4.97 31.75 7.40
CA LEU A 31 -4.82 31.06 6.11
C LEU A 31 -5.79 29.90 5.93
N ILE A 32 -6.28 29.34 7.04
CA ILE A 32 -7.30 28.29 7.08
C ILE A 32 -8.20 28.49 8.29
N THR A 33 -9.44 28.03 8.15
CA THR A 33 -10.39 27.89 9.26
C THR A 33 -10.39 26.48 9.83
N GLU A 34 -10.97 26.32 11.02
CA GLU A 34 -11.13 24.99 11.64
C GLU A 34 -12.04 24.07 10.83
N ASP A 35 -13.13 24.60 10.30
CA ASP A 35 -14.06 23.84 9.48
C ASP A 35 -13.42 23.36 8.17
N GLU A 36 -12.59 24.20 7.54
CA GLU A 36 -11.82 23.78 6.36
C GLU A 36 -10.85 22.65 6.66
N PHE A 37 -10.14 22.71 7.79
CA PHE A 37 -9.23 21.63 8.21
C PHE A 37 -9.98 20.31 8.40
N LEU A 38 -11.11 20.35 9.13
CA LEU A 38 -11.94 19.16 9.38
C LEU A 38 -12.55 18.60 8.08
N ASN A 39 -13.01 19.48 7.19
CA ASN A 39 -13.59 19.08 5.91
C ASN A 39 -12.53 18.47 4.98
N ARG A 40 -11.31 19.01 4.95
CA ARG A 40 -10.17 18.40 4.25
C ARG A 40 -9.85 17.01 4.80
N GLY A 41 -9.83 16.84 6.13
CA GLY A 41 -9.63 15.54 6.76
C GLY A 41 -10.68 14.49 6.33
N LYS A 42 -11.96 14.87 6.29
CA LYS A 42 -13.04 14.00 5.78
C LYS A 42 -12.85 13.66 4.30
N LYS A 43 -12.50 14.64 3.48
CA LYS A 43 -12.23 14.46 2.04
C LYS A 43 -11.08 13.49 1.81
N TYR A 44 -9.93 13.69 2.45
CA TYR A 44 -8.77 12.81 2.27
C TYR A 44 -9.04 11.39 2.77
N ARG A 45 -9.82 11.24 3.85
CA ARG A 45 -10.26 9.91 4.28
C ARG A 45 -11.09 9.22 3.21
N ALA A 46 -12.00 9.92 2.56
CA ALA A 46 -12.80 9.37 1.46
C ALA A 46 -11.90 8.97 0.28
N GLU A 47 -10.97 9.83 -0.12
CA GLU A 47 -10.00 9.55 -1.20
C GLU A 47 -9.16 8.29 -0.91
N VAL A 48 -8.63 8.15 0.31
CA VAL A 48 -7.88 6.95 0.72
C VAL A 48 -8.74 5.69 0.66
N LEU A 49 -10.00 5.77 1.11
CA LEU A 49 -10.92 4.63 1.05
C LEU A 49 -11.24 4.25 -0.39
N ASP A 50 -11.41 5.21 -1.28
CA ASP A 50 -11.69 4.95 -2.69
C ASP A 50 -10.45 4.41 -3.43
N CYS A 51 -9.25 4.89 -3.10
CA CYS A 51 -8.00 4.28 -3.55
C CYS A 51 -7.91 2.82 -3.09
N LEU A 52 -8.24 2.52 -1.83
CA LEU A 52 -8.20 1.16 -1.29
C LEU A 52 -9.22 0.23 -1.97
N LYS A 53 -10.44 0.71 -2.21
CA LYS A 53 -11.46 -0.05 -2.96
C LYS A 53 -11.01 -0.33 -4.39
N THR A 54 -10.33 0.62 -5.01
CA THR A 54 -9.84 0.48 -6.39
C THR A 54 -8.67 -0.50 -6.42
N SER A 55 -7.67 -0.32 -5.54
CA SER A 55 -6.50 -1.19 -5.41
C SER A 55 -6.90 -2.65 -5.15
N ALA A 56 -7.91 -2.89 -4.30
CA ALA A 56 -8.38 -4.23 -3.97
C ALA A 56 -9.01 -4.99 -5.16
N LYS A 57 -9.47 -4.28 -6.20
CA LYS A 57 -10.01 -4.90 -7.43
C LYS A 57 -8.91 -5.30 -8.41
N HIS A 58 -7.72 -4.73 -8.30
CA HIS A 58 -6.61 -5.09 -9.19
C HIS A 58 -6.16 -6.51 -8.89
N LYS A 59 -6.07 -7.30 -9.96
CA LYS A 59 -5.42 -8.61 -9.90
C LYS A 59 -3.93 -8.41 -9.59
N ARG A 60 -3.36 -9.38 -8.87
CA ARG A 60 -1.92 -9.46 -8.58
C ARG A 60 -1.13 -9.59 -9.87
N ALA A 61 0.14 -9.17 -9.87
CA ALA A 61 1.02 -9.39 -11.02
C ALA A 61 1.07 -10.89 -11.39
N PRO A 62 1.31 -11.26 -12.66
CA PRO A 62 1.46 -12.66 -13.05
C PRO A 62 2.39 -13.43 -12.11
N ILE A 63 2.02 -14.66 -11.73
CA ILE A 63 2.82 -15.48 -10.78
C ILE A 63 4.27 -15.61 -11.24
N ILE A 64 4.44 -15.75 -12.55
CA ILE A 64 5.73 -16.01 -13.17
C ILE A 64 6.65 -14.79 -13.22
N ASP A 65 6.13 -13.59 -12.97
CA ASP A 65 6.94 -12.37 -12.90
C ASP A 65 7.89 -12.39 -11.69
N MET A 66 7.73 -13.32 -10.75
CA MET A 66 8.68 -13.50 -9.63
C MET A 66 10.12 -13.82 -10.07
N PHE A 67 10.31 -14.30 -11.30
CA PHE A 67 11.62 -14.60 -11.87
C PHE A 67 12.25 -13.41 -12.60
N ASN A 68 11.45 -12.37 -12.90
CA ASN A 68 11.93 -11.15 -13.55
C ASN A 68 12.61 -10.24 -12.50
N ASP A 69 13.44 -9.31 -12.97
CA ASP A 69 14.15 -8.31 -12.16
C ASP A 69 15.05 -8.87 -11.03
N VAL A 70 15.35 -10.18 -11.05
CA VAL A 70 16.34 -10.80 -10.14
C VAL A 70 17.77 -10.43 -10.56
N TYR A 71 18.01 -10.40 -11.87
CA TYR A 71 19.23 -9.94 -12.53
C TYR A 71 18.85 -9.14 -13.77
N ASP A 72 19.80 -8.37 -14.33
CA ASP A 72 19.61 -7.62 -15.58
C ASP A 72 19.23 -8.57 -16.74
N ASP A 73 19.99 -9.65 -16.88
CA ASP A 73 19.67 -10.77 -17.78
C ASP A 73 19.31 -12.01 -16.97
N MET A 74 18.21 -12.67 -17.33
CA MET A 74 17.79 -13.92 -16.70
C MET A 74 18.80 -15.06 -17.02
N PRO A 75 19.57 -15.56 -16.04
CA PRO A 75 20.52 -16.63 -16.26
C PRO A 75 19.80 -17.97 -16.51
N TRP A 76 20.51 -18.91 -17.12
CA TRP A 76 19.94 -20.18 -17.62
C TRP A 76 19.16 -20.99 -16.57
N HIS A 77 19.64 -21.04 -15.33
CA HIS A 77 19.01 -21.79 -14.23
C HIS A 77 17.71 -21.14 -13.74
N LEU A 78 17.60 -19.81 -13.81
CA LEU A 78 16.33 -19.13 -13.51
C LEU A 78 15.32 -19.31 -14.64
N ARG A 79 15.79 -19.38 -15.90
CA ARG A 79 14.93 -19.72 -17.03
C ARG A 79 14.38 -21.14 -16.93
N GLU A 80 15.21 -22.09 -16.51
CA GLU A 80 14.77 -23.47 -16.24
C GLU A 80 13.67 -23.50 -15.15
N GLN A 81 13.88 -22.79 -14.03
CA GLN A 81 12.88 -22.70 -12.96
C GLN A 81 11.58 -22.01 -13.41
N TYR A 82 11.69 -21.00 -14.27
CA TYR A 82 10.55 -20.33 -14.89
C TYR A 82 9.72 -21.32 -15.71
N ASP A 83 10.37 -22.08 -16.61
CA ASP A 83 9.70 -23.03 -17.49
C ASP A 83 9.06 -24.19 -16.69
N ASP A 84 9.75 -24.68 -15.66
CA ASP A 84 9.25 -25.71 -14.76
C ASP A 84 8.01 -25.27 -13.99
N LEU A 85 8.01 -24.05 -13.43
CA LEU A 85 6.85 -23.54 -12.69
C LEU A 85 5.65 -23.34 -13.63
N LYS A 86 5.90 -22.83 -14.84
CA LYS A 86 4.85 -22.67 -15.86
C LYS A 86 4.20 -24.01 -16.20
N ALA A 87 5.01 -25.03 -16.51
CA ALA A 87 4.51 -26.37 -16.81
C ALA A 87 3.79 -27.00 -15.60
N HIS A 88 4.25 -26.73 -14.37
CA HIS A 88 3.61 -27.23 -13.16
C HIS A 88 2.21 -26.63 -12.96
N ILE A 89 2.05 -25.32 -13.16
CA ILE A 89 0.76 -24.63 -13.04
C ILE A 89 -0.23 -25.15 -14.09
N ASP A 90 0.23 -25.34 -15.33
CA ASP A 90 -0.61 -25.86 -16.43
C ASP A 90 -1.11 -27.28 -16.14
N ARG A 91 -0.29 -28.12 -15.49
CA ARG A 91 -0.68 -29.48 -15.07
C ARG A 91 -1.58 -29.49 -13.83
N ASN A 92 -1.48 -28.49 -12.96
CA ASN A 92 -2.10 -28.47 -11.63
C ASN A 92 -3.02 -27.24 -11.42
N THR A 93 -3.85 -26.92 -12.40
CA THR A 93 -4.67 -25.70 -12.40
C THR A 93 -5.63 -25.57 -11.21
N THR A 94 -6.05 -26.69 -10.60
CA THR A 94 -6.96 -26.69 -9.43
C THR A 94 -6.26 -26.42 -8.10
N ALA A 95 -4.93 -26.55 -8.03
CA ALA A 95 -4.15 -26.31 -6.81
C ALA A 95 -3.84 -24.82 -6.59
N TYR A 96 -3.95 -23.99 -7.63
CA TYR A 96 -3.60 -22.58 -7.60
C TYR A 96 -4.83 -21.71 -7.89
N ASN A 97 -5.05 -20.67 -7.08
CA ASN A 97 -6.11 -19.70 -7.36
C ASN A 97 -5.66 -18.66 -8.40
N LEU A 98 -5.60 -19.10 -9.66
CA LEU A 98 -5.12 -18.29 -10.79
C LEU A 98 -6.03 -17.08 -11.10
N SER A 99 -7.27 -17.08 -10.62
CA SER A 99 -8.21 -15.96 -10.83
C SER A 99 -7.73 -14.64 -10.20
N LEU A 100 -6.89 -14.72 -9.16
CA LEU A 100 -6.33 -13.58 -8.44
C LEU A 100 -5.20 -12.88 -9.19
N TYR A 101 -4.64 -13.52 -10.21
CA TYR A 101 -3.44 -13.06 -10.91
C TYR A 101 -3.79 -12.56 -12.31
N GLN A 102 -3.07 -11.55 -12.77
CA GLN A 102 -3.14 -11.07 -14.15
C GLN A 102 -2.66 -12.18 -15.09
N GLN A 103 -3.30 -12.26 -16.25
CA GLN A 103 -2.82 -13.11 -17.35
C GLN A 103 -1.57 -12.42 -17.91
N GLN A 104 -0.58 -13.19 -18.38
CA GLN A 104 0.53 -12.58 -19.11
C GLN A 104 0.00 -11.85 -20.35
N PRO A 105 0.61 -10.71 -20.73
CA PRO A 105 0.29 -10.02 -21.97
C PRO A 105 0.55 -10.87 -23.21
#